data_AF-A0A9N7AHH8-F1
#
_entry.id   AF-A0A9N7AHH8-F1
#
_cell.length_a   1.000
_cell.length_b   1.000
_cell.length_c   1.000
_cell.angle_alpha   90.00
_cell.angle_beta   90.00
_cell.angle_gamma   90.00
#
_symmetry.space_group_name_H-M   'P 1'
#
loop_
_entity.id
_entity.type
_entity.pdbx_description
1 polymer ?
#
loop_
_entity_poly.entity_id
_entity_poly.type
_entity_poly.pdbx_seq_one_letter_code
_entity_poly.pdbx_strand_id
1 'polypeptide(L)'
;MADYQYGTGYGWHHQEWFTRLGPLGEFLFGLCFCEHCRDHATAVGVDVETARESARSGLSALFEGELAYDTDIAGWLAEHPSVGRYAETRRETLLTLFEDFSSIIDPLDFGYYFKMGGLGDDRMGIEHSWKHGLDLYGLSAVLDSATVLAYHQNPSVVRDDVNATRTFFDEPVRAGILAGDPIVHDQDGLRAQVQAAVDAGANELSFYGYGVIPDRNLSWIGDVLNTV
;
A
#
# COMPACT_ATOMS: atom_id res chain seq x y z
N MET A 1 -19.46 22.62 9.59
CA MET A 1 -18.52 22.80 8.48
C MET A 1 -17.72 21.51 8.42
N ALA A 2 -17.83 20.75 7.34
CA ALA A 2 -17.07 19.52 7.17
C ALA A 2 -15.60 19.88 6.95
N ASP A 3 -14.72 19.21 7.69
CA ASP A 3 -13.28 19.31 7.52
C ASP A 3 -12.94 18.73 6.14
N TYR A 4 -12.16 19.47 5.34
CA TYR A 4 -11.78 19.02 4.00
C TYR A 4 -10.74 17.93 4.17
N GLN A 5 -11.13 16.67 3.95
CA GLN A 5 -10.30 15.51 4.23
C GLN A 5 -8.99 15.46 3.41
N TYR A 6 -8.89 16.27 2.35
CA TYR A 6 -7.74 16.39 1.46
C TYR A 6 -6.99 17.73 1.57
N GLY A 7 -7.28 18.52 2.62
CA GLY A 7 -6.83 19.89 2.71
C GLY A 7 -7.60 20.80 1.74
N THR A 8 -7.63 22.09 2.03
CA THR A 8 -8.20 23.06 1.08
C THR A 8 -7.22 23.22 -0.09
N GLY A 9 -7.70 23.62 -1.27
CA GLY A 9 -6.86 23.99 -2.43
C GLY A 9 -5.87 25.15 -2.20
N TYR A 10 -5.71 25.58 -0.95
CA TYR A 10 -4.63 26.44 -0.45
C TYR A 10 -3.54 25.65 0.28
N GLY A 11 -3.47 24.33 0.02
CA GLY A 11 -2.39 23.37 0.30
C GLY A 11 -1.26 23.85 1.20
N TRP A 12 -1.30 23.43 2.47
CA TRP A 12 -0.14 23.49 3.35
C TRP A 12 0.27 22.08 3.77
N HIS A 13 0.58 21.24 2.78
CA HIS A 13 1.35 20.02 2.98
C HIS A 13 2.77 20.30 2.47
N HIS A 14 3.64 20.82 3.34
CA HIS A 14 5.02 21.18 3.01
C HIS A 14 5.91 19.94 2.87
N GLN A 15 5.66 19.10 1.88
CA GLN A 15 6.66 18.14 1.44
C GLN A 15 7.74 18.92 0.68
N GLU A 16 8.85 19.21 1.36
CA GLU A 16 9.99 19.92 0.78
C GLU A 16 10.98 18.91 0.22
N TRP A 17 10.88 18.65 -1.09
CA TRP A 17 11.84 17.84 -1.83
C TRP A 17 12.59 18.72 -2.83
N PHE A 18 13.89 18.90 -2.59
CA PHE A 18 14.77 19.65 -3.50
C PHE A 18 15.58 18.74 -4.41
N THR A 19 15.33 17.43 -4.38
CA THR A 19 15.99 16.41 -5.20
C THR A 19 14.99 15.36 -5.67
N ARG A 20 15.26 14.72 -6.81
CA ARG A 20 14.46 13.62 -7.34
C ARG A 20 14.88 12.31 -6.67
N LEU A 21 14.25 11.99 -5.54
CA LEU A 21 14.53 10.77 -4.77
C LEU A 21 14.28 9.50 -5.59
N GLY A 22 13.16 9.47 -6.31
CA GLY A 22 12.75 8.30 -7.07
C GLY A 22 12.40 7.08 -6.22
N PRO A 23 12.05 5.95 -6.86
CA PRO A 23 11.62 4.74 -6.16
C PRO A 23 12.67 4.21 -5.19
N LEU A 24 13.94 4.19 -5.59
CA LEU A 24 15.03 3.76 -4.73
C LEU A 24 15.21 4.69 -3.53
N GLY A 25 15.20 6.00 -3.74
CA GLY A 25 15.36 6.97 -2.64
C GLY A 25 14.24 6.85 -1.61
N GLU A 26 12.98 6.75 -2.05
CA GLU A 26 11.83 6.53 -1.16
C GLU A 26 11.96 5.22 -0.38
N PHE A 27 12.36 4.14 -1.05
CA PHE A 27 12.56 2.85 -0.40
C PHE A 27 13.66 2.90 0.67
N LEU A 28 14.83 3.48 0.36
CA LEU A 28 15.95 3.58 1.29
C LEU A 28 15.64 4.48 2.48
N PHE A 29 14.92 5.58 2.28
CA PHE A 29 14.42 6.41 3.39
C PHE A 29 13.38 5.70 4.26
N GLY A 30 12.64 4.74 3.70
CA GLY A 30 11.69 3.91 4.44
C GLY A 30 12.33 2.83 5.32
N LEU A 31 13.66 2.66 5.30
CA LEU A 31 14.36 1.73 6.17
C LEU A 31 14.69 2.39 7.52
N CYS A 32 14.32 1.72 8.62
CA CYS A 32 14.65 2.17 9.97
C CYS A 32 15.97 1.56 10.43
N PHE A 33 16.91 2.40 10.88
CA PHE A 33 18.17 1.98 11.51
C PHE A 33 18.24 2.44 12.98
N CYS A 34 17.13 2.41 13.71
CA CYS A 34 17.15 2.62 15.16
C CYS A 34 17.86 1.44 15.87
N GLU A 35 18.25 1.64 17.13
CA GLU A 35 18.91 0.61 17.94
C GLU A 35 18.17 -0.74 17.89
N HIS A 36 16.84 -0.73 18.03
CA HIS A 36 16.04 -1.96 18.10
C HIS A 36 16.00 -2.73 16.77
N CYS A 37 15.84 -2.03 15.64
CA CYS A 37 15.90 -2.65 14.32
C CYS A 37 17.29 -3.22 14.01
N ARG A 38 18.34 -2.51 14.44
CA ARG A 38 19.73 -2.94 14.27
C ARG A 38 20.05 -4.17 15.11
N ASP A 39 19.61 -4.20 16.35
CA ASP A 39 19.81 -5.34 17.26
C ASP A 39 19.07 -6.58 16.75
N HIS A 40 17.81 -6.42 16.33
CA HIS A 40 17.03 -7.52 15.77
C HIS A 40 17.66 -8.09 14.49
N ALA A 41 18.07 -7.22 13.55
CA ALA A 41 18.75 -7.65 12.33
C ALA A 41 20.10 -8.32 12.62
N THR A 42 20.87 -7.81 13.58
CA THR A 42 22.14 -8.42 14.00
C THR A 42 21.90 -9.80 14.61
N ALA A 43 20.85 -9.98 15.40
CA ALA A 43 20.51 -11.26 16.03
C ALA A 43 20.19 -12.36 15.00
N VAL A 44 19.67 -12.00 13.83
CA VAL A 44 19.42 -12.93 12.71
C VAL A 44 20.55 -12.98 11.67
N GLY A 45 21.73 -12.43 12.02
CA GLY A 45 22.96 -12.55 11.25
C GLY A 45 23.13 -11.54 10.10
N VAL A 46 22.35 -10.46 10.08
CA VAL A 46 22.54 -9.40 9.07
C VAL A 46 23.77 -8.57 9.41
N ASP A 47 24.60 -8.29 8.40
CA ASP A 47 25.63 -7.25 8.49
C ASP A 47 24.98 -5.86 8.41
N VAL A 48 24.53 -5.40 9.56
CA VAL A 48 23.76 -4.15 9.71
C VAL A 48 24.58 -2.92 9.34
N GLU A 49 25.88 -2.90 9.65
CA GLU A 49 26.71 -1.75 9.30
C GLU A 49 26.92 -1.65 7.80
N THR A 50 27.21 -2.75 7.13
CA THR A 50 27.30 -2.75 5.66
C THR A 50 25.96 -2.35 5.04
N ALA A 51 24.83 -2.86 5.53
CA ALA A 51 23.51 -2.45 5.03
C ALA A 51 23.26 -0.93 5.20
N ARG A 52 23.57 -0.39 6.38
CA ARG A 52 23.42 1.04 6.68
C ARG A 52 24.32 1.90 5.79
N GLU A 53 25.57 1.51 5.62
CA GLU A 53 26.53 2.23 4.78
C GLU A 53 26.16 2.20 3.30
N SER A 54 25.74 1.03 2.78
CA SER A 54 25.23 0.89 1.41
C SER A 54 23.98 1.74 1.18
N ALA A 55 23.01 1.73 2.10
CA ALA A 55 21.82 2.56 2.00
C ALA A 55 22.16 4.06 2.01
N ARG A 56 23.08 4.49 2.89
CA ARG A 56 23.56 5.87 2.93
C ARG A 56 24.28 6.25 1.64
N SER A 57 25.14 5.37 1.11
CA SER A 57 25.86 5.61 -0.13
C SER A 57 24.92 5.71 -1.33
N GLY A 58 23.90 4.86 -1.40
CA GLY A 58 22.87 4.93 -2.44
C GLY A 58 22.11 6.25 -2.40
N LEU A 59 21.70 6.71 -1.22
CA LEU A 59 21.06 8.02 -1.04
C LEU A 59 22.00 9.17 -1.46
N SER A 60 23.26 9.16 -1.04
CA SER A 60 24.24 10.17 -1.46
C SER A 60 24.43 10.18 -2.97
N ALA A 61 24.56 9.02 -3.61
CA ALA A 61 24.69 8.91 -5.06
C ALA A 61 23.45 9.43 -5.81
N LEU A 62 22.24 9.25 -5.26
CA LEU A 62 21.02 9.85 -5.80
C LEU A 62 21.04 11.39 -5.67
N PHE A 63 21.52 11.93 -4.55
CA PHE A 63 21.59 13.38 -4.33
C PHE A 63 22.60 14.07 -5.25
N GLU A 64 23.73 13.42 -5.50
CA GLU A 64 24.77 13.91 -6.40
C GLU A 64 24.47 13.62 -7.88
N GLY A 65 23.38 12.88 -8.18
CA GLY A 65 22.99 12.52 -9.55
C GLY A 65 23.87 11.44 -10.19
N GLU A 66 24.62 10.69 -9.39
CA GLU A 66 25.45 9.55 -9.81
C GLU A 66 24.60 8.30 -10.08
N LEU A 67 23.48 8.16 -9.37
CA LEU A 67 22.43 7.19 -9.67
C LEU A 67 21.25 7.87 -10.36
N ALA A 68 20.66 7.18 -11.34
CA ALA A 68 19.48 7.66 -12.03
C ALA A 68 18.27 7.68 -11.08
N TYR A 69 17.44 8.71 -11.16
CA TYR A 69 16.26 8.84 -10.29
C TYR A 69 15.25 7.70 -10.48
N ASP A 70 15.25 7.02 -11.62
CA ASP A 70 14.40 5.87 -11.93
C ASP A 70 15.10 4.52 -11.70
N THR A 71 16.18 4.52 -10.89
CA THR A 71 16.88 3.29 -10.49
C THR A 71 15.90 2.30 -9.87
N ASP A 72 15.84 1.10 -10.46
CA ASP A 72 15.00 0.01 -9.97
C ASP A 72 15.50 -0.51 -8.62
N ILE A 73 14.56 -0.71 -7.69
CA ILE A 73 14.86 -1.14 -6.32
C ILE A 73 15.39 -2.58 -6.34
N ALA A 74 14.76 -3.48 -7.10
CA ALA A 74 15.12 -4.90 -7.08
C ALA A 74 16.52 -5.13 -7.69
N GLY A 75 16.81 -4.49 -8.82
CA GLY A 75 18.13 -4.49 -9.44
C GLY A 75 19.21 -3.95 -8.50
N TRP A 76 18.95 -2.82 -7.83
CA TRP A 76 19.90 -2.26 -6.87
C TRP A 76 20.13 -3.17 -5.66
N LEU A 77 19.08 -3.79 -5.10
CA LEU A 77 19.21 -4.72 -3.98
C LEU A 77 19.99 -6.00 -4.34
N ALA A 78 19.93 -6.44 -5.60
CA ALA A 78 20.74 -7.57 -6.07
C ALA A 78 22.25 -7.27 -6.01
N GLU A 79 22.64 -6.01 -6.22
CA GLU A 79 24.02 -5.53 -6.08
C GLU A 79 24.39 -5.20 -4.63
N HIS A 80 23.40 -5.00 -3.76
CA HIS A 80 23.55 -4.63 -2.34
C HIS A 80 22.84 -5.62 -1.41
N PRO A 81 23.28 -6.90 -1.35
CA PRO A 81 22.56 -7.98 -0.67
C PRO A 81 22.41 -7.77 0.84
N SER A 82 23.30 -7.03 1.48
CA SER A 82 23.17 -6.64 2.90
C SER A 82 21.91 -5.81 3.14
N VAL A 83 21.59 -4.87 2.24
CA VAL A 83 20.38 -4.04 2.30
C VAL A 83 19.15 -4.89 2.00
N GLY A 84 19.25 -5.80 1.03
CA GLY A 84 18.17 -6.75 0.72
C GLY A 84 17.80 -7.60 1.94
N ARG A 85 18.80 -8.20 2.59
CA ARG A 85 18.58 -9.00 3.81
C ARG A 85 18.08 -8.16 4.99
N TYR A 86 18.52 -6.91 5.11
CA TYR A 86 18.01 -5.99 6.14
C TYR A 86 16.53 -5.65 5.90
N ALA A 87 16.14 -5.37 4.66
CA ALA A 87 14.75 -5.11 4.29
C ALA A 87 13.85 -6.35 4.50
N GLU A 88 14.40 -7.55 4.27
CA GLU A 88 13.73 -8.82 4.58
C GLU A 88 13.46 -8.97 6.09
N THR A 89 14.42 -8.57 6.93
CA THR A 89 14.24 -8.62 8.39
C THR A 89 13.05 -7.74 8.84
N ARG A 90 12.85 -6.57 8.21
CA ARG A 90 11.66 -5.73 8.46
C ARG A 90 10.37 -6.47 8.11
N ARG A 91 10.36 -7.27 7.04
CA ARG A 91 9.21 -8.07 6.63
C ARG A 91 8.89 -9.17 7.64
N GLU A 92 9.90 -9.90 8.09
CA GLU A 92 9.78 -10.91 9.16
C GLU A 92 9.25 -10.28 10.47
N THR A 93 9.77 -9.10 10.85
CA THR A 93 9.30 -8.36 12.03
C THR A 93 7.83 -8.00 11.93
N LEU A 94 7.40 -7.46 10.78
CA LEU A 94 6.00 -7.09 10.58
C LEU A 94 5.09 -8.32 10.59
N LEU A 95 5.46 -9.42 9.94
CA LEU A 95 4.66 -10.64 9.99
C LEU A 95 4.46 -11.12 11.43
N THR A 96 5.53 -11.14 12.23
CA THR A 96 5.45 -11.51 13.66
C THR A 96 4.51 -10.58 14.44
N LEU A 97 4.51 -9.28 14.15
CA LEU A 97 3.60 -8.33 14.78
C LEU A 97 2.13 -8.62 14.45
N PHE A 98 1.84 -9.04 13.21
CA PHE A 98 0.49 -9.44 12.82
C PHE A 98 0.06 -10.74 13.50
N GLU A 99 0.98 -11.70 13.64
CA GLU A 99 0.74 -12.94 14.40
C GLU A 99 0.41 -12.64 15.87
N ASP A 100 1.15 -11.71 16.50
CA ASP A 100 0.88 -11.24 17.86
C ASP A 100 -0.52 -10.62 17.97
N PHE A 101 -0.91 -9.78 17.01
CA PHE A 101 -2.26 -9.20 16.97
C PHE A 101 -3.34 -10.26 16.84
N SER A 102 -3.18 -11.20 15.89
CA SER A 102 -4.10 -12.32 15.69
C SER A 102 -4.28 -13.14 16.98
N SER A 103 -3.19 -13.47 17.67
CA SER A 103 -3.24 -14.19 18.94
C SER A 103 -3.95 -13.41 20.06
N ILE A 104 -3.87 -12.08 20.07
CA ILE A 104 -4.51 -11.24 21.11
C ILE A 104 -6.01 -11.12 20.89
N ILE A 105 -6.46 -11.10 19.64
CA ILE A 105 -7.87 -10.85 19.29
C ILE A 105 -8.67 -12.13 19.07
N ASP A 106 -8.04 -13.31 19.04
CA ASP A 106 -8.72 -14.61 18.98
C ASP A 106 -9.89 -14.70 20.00
N PRO A 107 -11.10 -15.13 19.59
CA PRO A 107 -11.48 -15.71 18.29
C PRO A 107 -12.17 -14.72 17.32
N LEU A 108 -11.82 -13.43 17.36
CA LEU A 108 -12.43 -12.42 16.47
C LEU A 108 -11.74 -12.38 15.11
N ASP A 109 -12.52 -12.11 14.06
CA ASP A 109 -12.01 -11.94 12.70
C ASP A 109 -11.02 -10.75 12.61
N PHE A 110 -9.86 -10.99 12.01
CA PHE A 110 -8.82 -10.02 11.76
C PHE A 110 -8.79 -9.59 10.29
N GLY A 111 -9.38 -8.44 10.00
CA GLY A 111 -9.26 -7.79 8.68
C GLY A 111 -8.18 -6.72 8.64
N TYR A 112 -7.46 -6.61 7.52
CA TYR A 112 -6.50 -5.52 7.29
C TYR A 112 -6.75 -4.76 5.99
N TYR A 113 -6.40 -3.48 5.97
CA TYR A 113 -6.54 -2.61 4.80
C TYR A 113 -5.20 -2.47 4.08
N PHE A 114 -5.12 -2.97 2.85
CA PHE A 114 -3.97 -2.73 1.98
C PHE A 114 -4.12 -1.35 1.34
N LYS A 115 -3.30 -0.41 1.83
CA LYS A 115 -3.24 0.95 1.30
C LYS A 115 -2.31 0.98 0.10
N MET A 116 -2.87 1.46 -1.00
CA MET A 116 -2.17 1.77 -2.23
C MET A 116 -1.72 3.23 -2.16
N GLY A 117 -0.45 3.52 -2.47
CA GLY A 117 0.04 4.90 -2.51
C GLY A 117 -0.76 5.76 -3.50
N GLY A 118 -0.82 7.08 -3.23
CA GLY A 118 -1.41 8.08 -4.13
C GLY A 118 -2.95 8.17 -4.14
N LEU A 119 -3.47 9.32 -4.57
CA LEU A 119 -4.82 9.44 -5.15
C LEU A 119 -4.62 9.51 -6.66
N GLY A 120 -5.37 8.71 -7.44
CA GLY A 120 -5.22 8.67 -8.91
C GLY A 120 -4.28 7.56 -9.39
N ASP A 121 -3.66 7.74 -10.55
CA ASP A 121 -2.97 6.67 -11.29
C ASP A 121 -1.49 6.47 -10.92
N ASP A 122 -0.93 7.34 -10.07
CA ASP A 122 0.43 7.18 -9.48
C ASP A 122 0.41 6.18 -8.31
N ARG A 123 -0.16 4.99 -8.55
CA ARG A 123 -0.29 3.93 -7.54
C ARG A 123 1.02 3.17 -7.36
N MET A 124 1.28 2.76 -6.13
CA MET A 124 2.17 1.63 -5.87
C MET A 124 1.32 0.36 -5.88
N GLY A 125 1.44 -0.52 -6.88
CA GLY A 125 0.63 -1.75 -6.98
C GLY A 125 0.79 -2.75 -5.83
N ILE A 126 -0.22 -3.62 -5.64
CA ILE A 126 -0.32 -4.55 -4.49
C ILE A 126 0.91 -5.46 -4.43
N GLU A 127 1.38 -5.92 -5.60
CA GLU A 127 2.57 -6.73 -5.80
C GLU A 127 3.87 -6.07 -5.30
N HIS A 128 3.83 -4.77 -4.99
CA HIS A 128 4.94 -4.00 -4.46
C HIS A 128 4.84 -3.71 -2.96
N SER A 129 3.86 -4.28 -2.25
CA SER A 129 3.66 -4.10 -0.80
C SER A 129 4.89 -4.50 0.04
N TRP A 130 5.75 -5.38 -0.48
CA TRP A 130 7.04 -5.74 0.12
C TRP A 130 7.98 -4.53 0.30
N LYS A 131 7.83 -3.46 -0.49
CA LYS A 131 8.59 -2.22 -0.35
C LYS A 131 8.33 -1.52 0.98
N HIS A 132 7.16 -1.76 1.57
CA HIS A 132 6.79 -1.31 2.92
C HIS A 132 6.93 -2.42 3.98
N GLY A 133 7.45 -3.59 3.61
CA GLY A 133 7.66 -4.73 4.50
C GLY A 133 6.45 -5.63 4.70
N LEU A 134 5.40 -5.52 3.89
CA LEU A 134 4.27 -6.46 3.97
C LEU A 134 4.58 -7.74 3.17
N ASP A 135 4.38 -8.89 3.81
CA ASP A 135 4.37 -10.20 3.17
C ASP A 135 2.93 -10.65 2.95
N LEU A 136 2.39 -10.46 1.74
CA LEU A 136 0.98 -10.78 1.48
C LEU A 136 0.68 -12.28 1.62
N TYR A 137 1.61 -13.15 1.22
CA TYR A 137 1.45 -14.59 1.39
C TYR A 137 1.50 -14.98 2.86
N GLY A 138 2.49 -14.47 3.60
CA GLY A 138 2.59 -14.71 5.04
C GLY A 138 1.35 -14.22 5.80
N LEU A 139 0.86 -13.03 5.44
CA LEU A 139 -0.34 -12.44 6.05
C LEU A 139 -1.63 -13.23 5.76
N SER A 140 -1.69 -14.02 4.69
CA SER A 140 -2.85 -14.88 4.40
C SER A 140 -3.06 -15.97 5.44
N ALA A 141 -2.00 -16.36 6.16
CA ALA A 141 -2.09 -17.34 7.24
C ALA A 141 -2.55 -16.71 8.57
N VAL A 142 -2.67 -15.38 8.63
CA VAL A 142 -2.85 -14.62 9.88
C VAL A 142 -4.13 -13.78 9.86
N LEU A 143 -4.51 -13.27 8.69
CA LEU A 143 -5.67 -12.41 8.48
C LEU A 143 -6.84 -13.23 7.95
N ASP A 144 -8.04 -12.97 8.44
CA ASP A 144 -9.28 -13.59 7.92
C ASP A 144 -9.84 -12.86 6.69
N SER A 145 -9.35 -11.64 6.43
CA SER A 145 -9.77 -10.86 5.25
C SER A 145 -8.82 -9.71 4.93
N ALA A 146 -8.83 -9.28 3.68
CA ALA A 146 -8.15 -8.09 3.23
C ALA A 146 -9.13 -7.11 2.58
N THR A 147 -9.00 -5.82 2.88
CA THR A 147 -9.64 -4.74 2.11
C THR A 147 -8.60 -4.04 1.24
N VAL A 148 -8.72 -4.17 -0.08
CA VAL A 148 -7.90 -3.43 -1.04
C VAL A 148 -8.51 -2.06 -1.31
N LEU A 149 -7.76 -0.99 -1.02
CA LEU A 149 -8.22 0.38 -1.21
C LEU A 149 -8.04 0.83 -2.66
N ALA A 150 -9.04 0.55 -3.50
CA ALA A 150 -8.98 0.75 -4.94
C ALA A 150 -9.52 2.14 -5.36
N TYR A 151 -8.89 3.20 -4.85
CA TYR A 151 -9.34 4.58 -5.07
C TYR A 151 -8.77 5.17 -6.37
N HIS A 152 -9.17 4.58 -7.50
CA HIS A 152 -8.65 4.91 -8.83
C HIS A 152 -9.76 5.35 -9.78
N GLN A 153 -9.50 6.38 -10.58
CA GLN A 153 -10.46 6.85 -11.59
C GLN A 153 -10.62 5.83 -12.72
N ASN A 154 -9.55 5.10 -13.07
CA ASN A 154 -9.58 4.08 -14.11
C ASN A 154 -10.01 2.71 -13.54
N PRO A 155 -11.15 2.13 -13.98
CA PRO A 155 -11.61 0.83 -13.51
C PRO A 155 -10.65 -0.34 -13.80
N SER A 156 -9.78 -0.24 -14.82
CA SER A 156 -8.78 -1.29 -15.05
C SER A 156 -7.81 -1.40 -13.88
N VAL A 157 -7.51 -0.29 -13.22
CA VAL A 157 -6.61 -0.26 -12.07
C VAL A 157 -7.23 -0.96 -10.86
N VAL A 158 -8.54 -0.74 -10.63
CA VAL A 158 -9.30 -1.46 -9.59
C VAL A 158 -9.30 -2.97 -9.86
N ARG A 159 -9.50 -3.38 -11.12
CA ARG A 159 -9.41 -4.79 -11.53
C ARG A 159 -8.02 -5.36 -11.25
N ASP A 160 -6.96 -4.64 -11.59
CA ASP A 160 -5.59 -5.09 -11.40
C ASP A 160 -5.24 -5.25 -9.91
N ASP A 161 -5.64 -4.30 -9.05
CA ASP A 161 -5.39 -4.37 -7.62
C ASP A 161 -6.13 -5.54 -6.95
N VAL A 162 -7.39 -5.77 -7.32
CA VAL A 162 -8.15 -6.92 -6.81
C VAL A 162 -7.53 -8.23 -7.30
N ASN A 163 -7.20 -8.35 -8.59
CA ASN A 163 -6.55 -9.53 -9.15
C ASN A 163 -5.19 -9.82 -8.50
N ALA A 164 -4.37 -8.79 -8.33
CA ALA A 164 -3.07 -8.92 -7.67
C ALA A 164 -3.27 -9.37 -6.22
N THR A 165 -4.21 -8.79 -5.48
CA THR A 165 -4.53 -9.23 -4.12
C THR A 165 -4.94 -10.70 -4.12
N ARG A 166 -5.86 -11.14 -4.99
CA ARG A 166 -6.26 -12.56 -5.11
C ARG A 166 -5.13 -13.51 -5.54
N THR A 167 -4.03 -12.99 -6.11
CA THR A 167 -2.86 -13.78 -6.51
C THR A 167 -1.90 -14.01 -5.33
N PHE A 168 -1.80 -13.05 -4.43
CA PHE A 168 -0.86 -13.05 -3.31
C PHE A 168 -1.54 -13.30 -1.96
N PHE A 169 -2.87 -13.30 -1.90
CA PHE A 169 -3.67 -13.40 -0.69
C PHE A 169 -4.86 -14.35 -0.87
N ASP A 170 -4.89 -15.42 -0.06
CA ASP A 170 -5.84 -16.52 -0.25
C ASP A 170 -7.23 -16.23 0.34
N GLU A 171 -7.27 -15.52 1.47
CA GLU A 171 -8.47 -15.21 2.24
C GLU A 171 -9.38 -14.17 1.54
N PRO A 172 -10.65 -14.01 1.97
CA PRO A 172 -11.61 -13.11 1.32
C PRO A 172 -11.06 -11.68 1.10
N VAL A 173 -11.23 -11.18 -0.14
CA VAL A 173 -10.82 -9.84 -0.54
C VAL A 173 -12.04 -8.95 -0.73
N ARG A 174 -12.06 -7.84 0.01
CA ARG A 174 -13.03 -6.75 -0.12
C ARG A 174 -12.44 -5.62 -0.96
N ALA A 175 -13.17 -5.16 -1.97
CA ALA A 175 -12.77 -3.95 -2.70
C ALA A 175 -13.34 -2.70 -2.01
N GLY A 176 -12.46 -1.82 -1.56
CA GLY A 176 -12.81 -0.50 -1.03
C GLY A 176 -12.93 0.51 -2.16
N ILE A 177 -14.13 1.09 -2.33
CA ILE A 177 -14.47 2.02 -3.40
C ILE A 177 -14.76 3.39 -2.80
N LEU A 178 -14.12 4.44 -3.33
CA LEU A 178 -14.52 5.82 -3.05
C LEU A 178 -15.64 6.22 -4.03
N ALA A 179 -16.89 6.13 -3.58
CA ALA A 179 -18.06 6.40 -4.42
C ALA A 179 -18.37 7.90 -4.61
N GLY A 180 -17.35 8.74 -4.71
CA GLY A 180 -17.50 10.18 -4.93
C GLY A 180 -16.19 10.86 -5.34
N ASP A 181 -16.24 12.19 -5.43
CA ASP A 181 -15.09 13.03 -5.77
C ASP A 181 -13.90 12.77 -4.81
N PRO A 182 -12.64 12.73 -5.31
CA PRO A 182 -12.21 13.03 -6.69
C PRO A 182 -12.24 11.83 -7.64
N ILE A 183 -12.67 10.65 -7.20
CA ILE A 183 -12.53 9.40 -7.96
C ILE A 183 -13.73 9.13 -8.86
N VAL A 184 -14.94 9.31 -8.35
CA VAL A 184 -16.19 9.03 -9.07
C VAL A 184 -17.02 10.31 -9.19
N HIS A 185 -17.35 10.67 -10.44
CA HIS A 185 -18.08 11.90 -10.78
C HIS A 185 -19.55 11.68 -11.12
N ASP A 186 -19.91 10.45 -11.50
CA ASP A 186 -21.27 10.07 -11.89
C ASP A 186 -21.55 8.57 -11.59
N GLN A 187 -22.81 8.19 -11.78
CA GLN A 187 -23.30 6.83 -11.49
C GLN A 187 -22.72 5.77 -12.44
N ASP A 188 -22.47 6.12 -13.70
CA ASP A 188 -21.92 5.17 -14.68
C ASP A 188 -20.46 4.86 -14.36
N GLY A 189 -19.69 5.86 -13.93
CA GLY A 189 -18.35 5.69 -13.38
C GLY A 189 -18.35 4.79 -12.16
N LEU A 190 -19.26 4.99 -11.20
CA LEU A 190 -19.41 4.10 -10.04
C LEU A 190 -19.69 2.66 -10.48
N ARG A 191 -20.61 2.46 -11.44
CA ARG A 191 -20.94 1.13 -11.96
C ARG A 191 -19.72 0.45 -12.56
N ALA A 192 -18.91 1.18 -13.32
CA ALA A 192 -17.70 0.65 -13.91
C ALA A 192 -16.68 0.19 -12.86
N GLN A 193 -16.50 0.95 -11.76
CA GLN A 193 -15.63 0.55 -10.64
C GLN A 193 -16.12 -0.72 -9.96
N VAL A 194 -17.42 -0.77 -9.65
CA VAL A 194 -18.04 -1.94 -8.99
C VAL A 194 -17.92 -3.18 -9.87
N GLN A 195 -18.25 -3.08 -11.16
CA GLN A 195 -18.14 -4.20 -12.09
C GLN A 195 -16.69 -4.68 -12.22
N ALA A 196 -15.72 -3.76 -12.29
CA ALA A 196 -14.31 -4.12 -12.36
C ALA A 196 -13.84 -4.90 -11.13
N ALA A 197 -14.27 -4.51 -9.93
CA ALA A 197 -13.95 -5.22 -8.70
C ALA A 197 -14.61 -6.62 -8.65
N VAL A 198 -15.89 -6.72 -8.99
CA VAL A 198 -16.64 -7.98 -8.99
C VAL A 198 -16.06 -8.96 -10.02
N ASP A 199 -15.81 -8.51 -11.26
CA ASP A 199 -15.23 -9.34 -12.31
C ASP A 199 -13.80 -9.83 -11.96
N ALA A 200 -13.07 -9.06 -11.16
CA ALA A 200 -11.73 -9.42 -10.67
C ALA A 200 -11.77 -10.40 -9.48
N GLY A 201 -12.96 -10.75 -8.99
CA GLY A 201 -13.14 -11.73 -7.92
C GLY A 201 -13.12 -11.14 -6.51
N ALA A 202 -13.47 -9.86 -6.33
CA ALA A 202 -13.75 -9.34 -5.00
C ALA A 202 -14.92 -10.12 -4.36
N ASN A 203 -14.72 -10.61 -3.14
CA ASN A 203 -15.74 -11.31 -2.37
C ASN A 203 -16.78 -10.34 -1.80
N GLU A 204 -16.35 -9.11 -1.51
CA GLU A 204 -17.17 -8.09 -0.87
C GLU A 204 -16.83 -6.70 -1.40
N LEU A 205 -17.75 -5.75 -1.18
CA LEU A 205 -17.57 -4.34 -1.54
C LEU A 205 -17.69 -3.47 -0.29
N SER A 206 -16.86 -2.44 -0.19
CA SER A 206 -16.90 -1.40 0.83
C SER A 206 -16.97 -0.04 0.16
N PHE A 207 -17.77 0.88 0.71
CA PHE A 207 -17.87 2.25 0.22
C PHE A 207 -17.39 3.23 1.29
N TYR A 208 -16.35 4.00 0.95
CA TYR A 208 -15.72 4.90 1.90
C TYR A 208 -16.56 6.16 2.16
N GLY A 209 -16.59 6.59 3.42
CA GLY A 209 -17.06 7.92 3.79
C GLY A 209 -18.58 8.06 3.98
N TYR A 210 -19.28 7.04 4.50
CA TYR A 210 -20.73 7.08 4.74
C TYR A 210 -21.23 8.39 5.39
N GLY A 211 -20.51 8.92 6.39
CA GLY A 211 -20.91 10.15 7.09
C GLY A 211 -20.67 11.46 6.33
N VAL A 212 -20.00 11.43 5.18
CA VAL A 212 -19.60 12.62 4.41
C VAL A 212 -19.99 12.55 2.93
N ILE A 213 -20.36 11.37 2.44
CA ILE A 213 -20.76 11.19 1.05
C ILE A 213 -22.15 11.82 0.80
N PRO A 214 -22.38 12.53 -0.32
CA PRO A 214 -23.68 13.13 -0.58
C PRO A 214 -24.79 12.07 -0.72
N ASP A 215 -26.02 12.40 -0.29
CA ASP A 215 -27.18 11.49 -0.41
C ASP A 215 -27.40 10.97 -1.84
N ARG A 216 -27.14 11.80 -2.86
CA ARG A 216 -27.23 11.36 -4.28
C ARG A 216 -26.30 10.18 -4.59
N ASN A 217 -25.10 10.17 -4.00
CA ASN A 217 -24.10 9.14 -4.21
C ASN A 217 -24.48 7.87 -3.42
N LEU A 218 -25.15 7.99 -2.27
CA LEU A 218 -25.78 6.85 -1.59
C LEU A 218 -26.85 6.19 -2.48
N SER A 219 -27.67 7.00 -3.16
CA SER A 219 -28.64 6.47 -4.14
C SER A 219 -27.93 5.77 -5.31
N TRP A 220 -26.84 6.34 -5.83
CA TRP A 220 -26.05 5.67 -6.89
C TRP A 220 -25.51 4.32 -6.44
N ILE A 221 -25.00 4.20 -5.21
CA ILE A 221 -24.55 2.92 -4.65
C ILE A 221 -25.70 1.90 -4.67
N GLY A 222 -26.88 2.27 -4.16
CA GLY A 222 -28.04 1.39 -4.15
C GLY A 222 -28.44 0.92 -5.55
N ASP A 223 -28.52 1.84 -6.50
CA ASP A 223 -28.87 1.53 -7.89
C ASP A 223 -27.83 0.62 -8.57
N VAL A 224 -26.53 0.87 -8.35
CA VAL A 224 -25.45 0.07 -8.94
C VAL A 224 -25.43 -1.34 -8.35
N LEU A 225 -25.60 -1.49 -7.04
CA LEU A 225 -25.65 -2.80 -6.39
C LEU A 225 -26.82 -3.67 -6.86
N ASN A 226 -27.91 -3.08 -7.34
CA ASN A 226 -29.03 -3.81 -7.93
C ASN A 226 -28.74 -4.37 -9.34
N THR A 227 -27.58 -4.05 -9.92
CA THR A 227 -27.20 -4.42 -11.30
C THR A 227 -26.06 -5.43 -11.41
N VAL A 228 -25.43 -5.79 -10.28
CA VAL A 228 -24.25 -6.67 -10.22
C VAL A 228 -24.52 -7.95 -9.42
#